data_AF-A0A4R6AFU7-F1
#
_entry.id   AF-A0A4R6AFU7-F1
#
_cell.length_a   1.000
_cell.length_b   1.000
_cell.length_c   1.000
_cell.angle_alpha   90.00
_cell.angle_beta   90.00
_cell.angle_gamma   90.00
#
_symmetry.space_group_name_H-M   'P 1'
#
loop_
_entity.id
_entity.type
_entity.pdbx_description
1 polymer ?
#
loop_
_entity_poly.entity_id
_entity_poly.type
_entity_poly.pdbx_seq_one_letter_code
_entity_poly.pdbx_strand_id
1 'polypeptide(L)'
;MRHAIILAALLGAMAAPVAAQEGTTPAPAEPRGNDVQEGLDQLSEGARTLLRGLMGEVEPRMRELAEALEAWDFEGLNLDDLGRYHPPEVLPNGDIILRRKVPLPVPPGPMETPGEDGEVEL
;
A
#
# COMPACT_ATOMS: atom_id res chain seq x y z
N MET A 1 -21.94 50.63 -29.85
CA MET A 1 -23.13 50.84 -28.98
C MET A 1 -23.74 49.53 -28.51
N ARG A 2 -24.17 48.61 -29.39
CA ARG A 2 -24.81 47.33 -29.02
C ARG A 2 -23.90 46.35 -28.24
N HIS A 3 -22.61 46.29 -28.60
CA HIS A 3 -21.63 45.41 -27.91
C HIS A 3 -21.24 45.91 -26.52
N ALA A 4 -21.35 47.23 -26.25
CA ALA A 4 -21.08 47.78 -24.93
C ALA A 4 -22.18 47.41 -23.91
N ILE A 5 -23.42 47.27 -24.39
CA ILE A 5 -24.57 46.84 -23.57
C ILE A 5 -24.45 45.36 -23.20
N ILE A 6 -23.95 44.52 -24.11
CA ILE A 6 -23.77 43.08 -23.87
C ILE A 6 -22.62 42.82 -22.87
N LEU A 7 -21.54 43.59 -22.94
CA LEU A 7 -20.41 43.49 -22.00
C LEU A 7 -20.77 43.96 -20.58
N ALA A 8 -21.63 44.97 -20.44
CA ALA A 8 -22.14 45.41 -19.14
C ALA A 8 -23.11 44.38 -18.51
N ALA A 9 -23.89 43.66 -19.32
CA ALA A 9 -24.80 42.62 -18.85
C ALA A 9 -24.07 41.34 -18.38
N LEU A 10 -22.95 40.99 -19.01
CA LEU A 10 -22.15 39.82 -18.63
C LEU A 10 -21.35 40.04 -17.33
N LEU A 11 -20.93 41.27 -17.06
CA LEU A 11 -20.18 41.62 -15.84
C LEU A 11 -21.07 41.70 -14.59
N GLY A 12 -22.38 41.96 -14.75
CA GLY A 12 -23.36 41.95 -13.66
C GLY A 12 -23.74 40.55 -13.17
N ALA A 13 -23.55 39.51 -13.98
CA ALA A 13 -23.95 38.14 -13.66
C ALA A 13 -23.01 37.41 -12.68
N MET A 14 -21.80 37.94 -12.43
CA MET A 14 -20.82 37.35 -11.51
C MET A 14 -20.92 37.89 -10.07
N ALA A 15 -21.86 38.80 -9.78
CA ALA A 15 -21.99 39.45 -8.47
C ALA A 15 -23.12 38.88 -7.57
N ALA A 16 -23.75 37.77 -7.96
CA ALA A 16 -24.76 37.11 -7.11
C ALA A 16 -24.34 35.65 -6.86
N PRO A 17 -23.64 35.40 -5.74
CA PRO A 17 -24.35 34.84 -4.59
C PRO A 17 -23.85 35.44 -3.27
N VAL A 18 -24.19 36.70 -2.98
CA VAL A 18 -23.94 37.29 -1.63
C VAL A 18 -25.26 37.63 -0.92
N ALA A 19 -26.37 37.77 -1.65
CA ALA A 19 -27.69 38.07 -1.08
C ALA A 19 -28.49 36.82 -0.63
N ALA A 20 -27.80 35.81 -0.07
CA ALA A 20 -28.44 34.65 0.57
C ALA A 20 -28.17 34.59 2.09
N GLN A 21 -27.54 35.61 2.67
CA GLN A 21 -27.22 35.68 4.11
C GLN A 21 -28.09 36.69 4.89
N GLU A 22 -29.25 37.08 4.36
CA GLU A 22 -30.24 37.83 5.14
C GLU A 22 -31.33 36.87 5.62
N GLY A 23 -31.29 36.55 6.92
CA GLY A 23 -32.44 35.95 7.61
C GLY A 23 -32.20 34.59 8.25
N THR A 24 -31.13 34.45 9.04
CA THR A 24 -31.07 33.68 10.30
C THR A 24 -29.60 33.58 10.66
N THR A 25 -29.14 34.45 11.57
CA THR A 25 -28.04 34.04 12.45
C THR A 25 -28.60 32.83 13.21
N PRO A 26 -28.09 31.60 13.03
CA PRO A 26 -28.46 30.54 13.93
C PRO A 26 -27.98 31.02 15.30
N ALA A 27 -28.89 31.15 16.26
CA ALA A 27 -28.49 31.22 17.66
C ALA A 27 -27.47 30.09 17.90
N PRO A 28 -26.44 30.27 18.74
CA PRO A 28 -25.52 29.19 19.07
C PRO A 28 -26.37 27.98 19.45
N ALA A 29 -26.34 26.93 18.63
CA ALA A 29 -27.07 25.72 18.91
C ALA A 29 -26.41 25.15 20.15
N GLU A 30 -27.07 25.29 21.30
CA GLU A 30 -26.74 24.54 22.50
C GLU A 30 -26.62 23.07 22.07
N PRO A 31 -25.47 22.41 22.24
CA PRO A 31 -25.28 21.05 21.76
C PRO A 31 -26.27 20.18 22.49
N ARG A 32 -27.34 19.77 21.80
CA ARG A 32 -28.27 18.79 22.35
C ARG A 32 -27.49 17.48 22.36
N GLY A 33 -27.59 16.68 23.42
CA GLY A 33 -26.84 15.43 23.54
C GLY A 33 -27.00 14.47 22.34
N ASN A 34 -28.03 14.67 21.52
CA ASN A 34 -28.29 13.93 20.29
C ASN A 34 -27.41 14.38 19.10
N ASP A 35 -26.92 15.62 19.05
CA ASP A 35 -26.13 16.15 17.91
C ASP A 35 -24.78 15.43 17.78
N VAL A 36 -24.16 15.09 18.91
CA VAL A 36 -22.91 14.32 18.95
C VAL A 36 -23.14 12.88 18.49
N GLN A 37 -24.24 12.28 18.92
CA GLN A 37 -24.60 10.90 18.58
C GLN A 37 -24.95 10.79 17.10
N GLU A 38 -25.69 11.75 16.56
CA GLU A 38 -26.00 11.87 15.14
C GLU A 38 -24.75 12.11 14.29
N GLY A 39 -23.79 12.93 14.77
CA GLY A 39 -22.50 13.10 14.12
C GLY A 39 -21.65 11.81 14.07
N LEU A 40 -21.68 11.01 15.14
CA LEU A 40 -21.00 9.72 15.19
C LEU A 40 -21.64 8.68 14.26
N ASP A 41 -22.97 8.68 14.15
CA ASP A 41 -23.70 7.82 13.22
C ASP A 41 -23.37 8.19 11.77
N GLN A 42 -23.38 9.48 11.43
CA GLN A 42 -22.98 9.95 10.09
C GLN A 42 -21.52 9.60 9.76
N LEU A 43 -20.60 9.76 10.72
CA LEU A 43 -19.20 9.36 10.55
C LEU A 43 -19.07 7.85 10.32
N SER A 44 -19.83 7.05 11.06
CA SER A 44 -19.85 5.59 10.94
C SER A 44 -20.36 5.14 9.58
N GLU A 45 -21.43 5.77 9.07
CA GLU A 45 -21.93 5.50 7.72
C GLU A 45 -20.95 5.93 6.62
N GLY A 46 -20.27 7.07 6.81
CA GLY A 46 -19.18 7.49 5.93
C GLY A 46 -18.03 6.47 5.89
N ALA A 47 -17.56 6.03 7.06
CA ALA A 47 -16.50 5.03 7.19
C ALA A 47 -16.90 3.69 6.55
N ARG A 48 -18.13 3.22 6.75
CA ARG A 48 -18.65 2.00 6.11
C ARG A 48 -18.67 2.11 4.59
N THR A 49 -19.07 3.26 4.06
CA THR A 49 -19.11 3.51 2.62
C THR A 49 -17.71 3.51 2.02
N LEU A 50 -16.75 4.18 2.67
CA LEU A 50 -15.35 4.20 2.27
C LEU A 50 -14.72 2.80 2.29
N LEU A 51 -14.89 2.06 3.39
CA LEU A 51 -14.37 0.70 3.51
C LEU A 51 -14.94 -0.23 2.46
N ARG A 52 -16.23 -0.10 2.12
CA ARG A 52 -16.86 -0.90 1.06
C ARG A 52 -16.26 -0.61 -0.32
N GLY A 53 -16.00 0.67 -0.63
CA GLY A 53 -15.31 1.07 -1.85
C GLY A 53 -13.90 0.48 -1.92
N LEU A 54 -13.13 0.62 -0.83
CA LEU A 54 -11.77 0.07 -0.73
C LEU A 54 -11.78 -1.46 -0.87
N MET A 55 -12.72 -2.17 -0.25
CA MET A 55 -12.83 -3.62 -0.37
C MET A 55 -13.01 -4.05 -1.83
N GLY A 56 -13.86 -3.35 -2.57
CA GLY A 56 -14.10 -3.60 -4.00
C GLY A 56 -12.86 -3.36 -4.87
N GLU A 57 -11.98 -2.45 -4.48
CA GLU A 57 -10.70 -2.20 -5.17
C GLU A 57 -9.61 -3.19 -4.76
N VAL A 58 -9.59 -3.63 -3.50
CA VAL A 58 -8.59 -4.55 -2.95
C VAL A 58 -8.84 -5.99 -3.42
N GLU A 59 -10.08 -6.42 -3.52
CA GLU A 59 -10.46 -7.77 -3.94
C GLU A 59 -9.82 -8.22 -5.29
N PRO A 60 -9.88 -7.45 -6.39
CA PRO A 60 -9.21 -7.82 -7.64
C PRO A 60 -7.68 -7.86 -7.50
N ARG A 61 -7.09 -6.94 -6.72
CA ARG A 61 -5.63 -6.94 -6.46
C ARG A 61 -5.17 -8.15 -5.67
N MET A 62 -5.98 -8.59 -4.71
CA MET A 62 -5.71 -9.79 -3.94
C MET A 62 -5.85 -11.06 -4.79
N ARG A 63 -6.79 -11.08 -5.74
CA ARG A 63 -6.86 -12.15 -6.75
C ARG A 63 -5.63 -12.18 -7.65
N GLU A 64 -5.21 -11.03 -8.18
CA GLU A 64 -3.97 -10.92 -8.98
C GLU A 64 -2.75 -11.41 -8.18
N LEU A 65 -2.66 -11.05 -6.90
CA LEU A 65 -1.59 -11.53 -6.02
C LEU A 65 -1.67 -13.04 -5.79
N ALA A 66 -2.86 -13.58 -5.56
CA ALA A 66 -3.07 -15.01 -5.36
C ALA A 66 -2.70 -15.82 -6.62
N GLU A 67 -3.13 -15.36 -7.80
CA GLU A 67 -2.74 -15.96 -9.09
C GLU A 67 -1.23 -15.88 -9.31
N ALA A 68 -0.59 -14.75 -8.97
CA ALA A 68 0.86 -14.61 -9.05
C ALA A 68 1.59 -15.56 -8.09
N LEU A 69 1.06 -15.76 -6.88
CA LEU A 69 1.60 -16.71 -5.90
C LEU A 69 1.35 -18.17 -6.29
N GLU A 70 0.23 -18.48 -6.95
CA GLU A 70 -0.06 -19.81 -7.48
C GLU A 70 0.82 -20.13 -8.70
N ALA A 71 1.06 -19.14 -9.55
CA ALA A 71 2.00 -19.24 -10.67
C ALA A 71 3.47 -19.28 -10.22
N TRP A 72 3.78 -18.80 -9.01
CA TRP A 72 5.03 -19.12 -8.34
C TRP A 72 4.99 -20.60 -7.97
N ASP A 73 5.59 -21.40 -8.85
CA ASP A 73 5.74 -22.83 -8.66
C ASP A 73 6.56 -23.14 -7.39
N PHE A 74 5.86 -23.33 -6.29
CA PHE A 74 6.43 -23.83 -5.04
C PHE A 74 6.78 -25.33 -5.12
N GLU A 75 6.46 -26.08 -6.21
CA GLU A 75 6.87 -27.48 -6.34
C GLU A 75 8.40 -27.63 -6.36
N GLY A 76 9.14 -26.61 -6.80
CA GLY A 76 10.60 -26.55 -6.68
C GLY A 76 11.11 -26.22 -5.26
N LEU A 77 10.25 -25.64 -4.42
CA LEU A 77 10.49 -25.37 -3.00
C LEU A 77 9.65 -26.33 -2.16
N ASN A 78 10.01 -27.61 -2.15
CA ASN A 78 9.41 -28.57 -1.24
C ASN A 78 9.34 -27.94 0.17
N LEU A 79 8.16 -27.91 0.79
CA LEU A 79 8.01 -27.43 2.17
C LEU A 79 8.96 -28.19 3.13
N ASP A 80 9.29 -29.43 2.78
CA ASP A 80 10.31 -30.25 3.44
C ASP A 80 11.73 -29.66 3.34
N ASP A 81 12.07 -28.98 2.24
CA ASP A 81 13.34 -28.27 2.07
C ASP A 81 13.41 -27.02 2.95
N LEU A 82 12.32 -26.26 3.11
CA LEU A 82 12.26 -25.13 4.06
C LEU A 82 12.53 -25.58 5.50
N GLY A 83 12.05 -26.79 5.86
CA GLY A 83 12.32 -27.40 7.15
C GLY A 83 13.81 -27.53 7.49
N ARG A 84 14.69 -27.57 6.47
CA ARG A 84 16.15 -27.68 6.62
C ARG A 84 16.82 -26.35 6.97
N TYR A 85 16.09 -25.24 6.98
CA TYR A 85 16.61 -23.91 7.25
C TYR A 85 16.00 -23.30 8.53
N HIS A 86 16.71 -22.36 9.13
CA HIS A 86 16.20 -21.47 10.18
C HIS A 86 15.32 -20.37 9.56
N PRO A 87 14.51 -19.67 10.36
CA PRO A 87 13.83 -18.46 9.91
C PRO A 87 14.82 -17.43 9.33
N PRO A 88 14.39 -16.59 8.37
CA PRO A 88 15.24 -15.57 7.77
C PRO A 88 15.74 -14.53 8.81
N GLU A 89 17.00 -14.15 8.72
CA GLU A 89 17.62 -13.11 9.55
C GLU A 89 17.97 -11.90 8.66
N VAL A 90 17.54 -10.70 9.07
CA VAL A 90 17.83 -9.45 8.34
C VAL A 90 19.15 -8.88 8.87
N LEU A 91 20.10 -8.65 7.97
CA LEU A 91 21.39 -8.07 8.28
C LEU A 91 21.33 -6.53 8.35
N PRO A 92 22.31 -5.86 8.97
CA PRO A 92 22.33 -4.39 9.08
C PRO A 92 22.35 -3.64 7.74
N ASN A 93 22.77 -4.29 6.65
CA ASN A 93 22.76 -3.74 5.30
C ASN A 93 21.42 -3.93 4.57
N GLY A 94 20.45 -4.63 5.17
CA GLY A 94 19.15 -4.93 4.57
C GLY A 94 19.08 -6.26 3.82
N ASP A 95 20.19 -7.00 3.70
CA ASP A 95 20.18 -8.34 3.12
C ASP A 95 19.50 -9.34 4.05
N ILE A 96 18.98 -10.42 3.47
CA ILE A 96 18.35 -11.51 4.22
C ILE A 96 19.19 -12.76 4.06
N ILE A 97 19.54 -13.39 5.18
CA ILE A 97 20.24 -14.67 5.18
C ILE A 97 19.31 -15.81 5.62
N LEU A 98 19.45 -16.96 4.96
CA LEU A 98 18.71 -18.17 5.29
C LEU A 98 19.70 -19.28 5.69
N ARG A 99 19.87 -19.50 7.00
CA ARG A 99 20.87 -20.45 7.53
C ARG A 99 20.33 -21.87 7.51
N ARG A 100 21.14 -22.85 7.07
CA ARG A 100 20.80 -24.28 7.15
C ARG A 100 20.95 -24.80 8.58
N LYS A 101 19.98 -25.59 9.03
CA LYS A 101 20.03 -26.36 10.28
C LYS A 101 21.03 -27.50 10.21
N VAL A 102 21.06 -28.20 9.07
CA VAL A 102 21.99 -29.31 8.82
C VAL A 102 23.04 -28.85 7.81
N PRO A 103 24.32 -28.77 8.20
CA PRO A 103 25.40 -28.45 7.28
C PRO A 103 25.58 -29.55 6.25
N LEU A 104 25.88 -29.16 5.01
CA LEU A 104 26.26 -30.14 3.98
C LEU A 104 27.64 -30.71 4.30
N PRO A 105 27.90 -31.98 3.95
CA PRO A 105 29.26 -32.49 3.93
C PRO A 105 30.09 -31.63 2.98
N VAL A 106 31.23 -31.16 3.48
CA VAL A 106 32.20 -30.44 2.65
C VAL A 106 32.69 -31.44 1.59
N PRO A 107 32.44 -31.21 0.29
CA PRO A 107 33.04 -32.07 -0.72
C PRO A 107 34.56 -32.01 -0.54
N PRO A 108 35.28 -33.12 -0.74
CA PRO A 108 36.74 -33.06 -0.74
C PRO A 108 37.12 -31.98 -1.75
N GLY A 109 37.71 -30.89 -1.27
CA GLY A 109 38.25 -29.86 -2.15
C GLY A 109 39.26 -30.54 -3.08
N PRO A 110 39.55 -29.95 -4.25
CA PRO A 110 40.75 -30.32 -4.96
C PRO A 110 41.87 -30.24 -3.93
N MET A 111 42.49 -31.37 -3.60
CA MET A 111 43.82 -31.28 -3.04
C MET A 111 44.61 -30.61 -4.16
N GLU A 112 44.95 -29.34 -3.98
CA GLU A 112 46.05 -28.74 -4.72
C GLU A 112 47.27 -29.54 -4.29
N THR A 113 47.49 -30.67 -4.97
CA THR A 113 48.81 -31.26 -5.03
C THR A 113 49.65 -30.15 -5.64
N PRO A 114 50.64 -29.59 -4.91
CA PRO A 114 51.57 -28.68 -5.53
C PRO A 114 52.10 -29.41 -6.77
N GLY A 115 51.91 -28.84 -7.95
CA GLY A 115 52.54 -29.37 -9.16
C GLY A 115 54.02 -29.56 -8.85
N GLU A 116 54.59 -30.69 -9.25
CA GLU A 116 56.00 -31.05 -8.98
C GLU A 116 56.99 -29.95 -9.44
N ASP A 117 56.53 -28.96 -10.22
CA ASP A 117 57.36 -27.95 -10.85
C ASP A 117 57.08 -26.50 -10.42
N GLY A 118 56.21 -26.23 -9.45
CA GLY A 118 56.06 -24.88 -8.87
C GLY A 118 55.66 -23.75 -9.82
N GLU A 119 55.13 -24.05 -11.00
CA GLU A 119 54.62 -23.04 -11.94
C GLU A 119 53.16 -22.72 -11.62
N VAL A 120 52.92 -21.50 -11.13
CA VAL A 120 51.59 -20.88 -11.13
C VAL A 120 51.44 -20.11 -12.43
N GLU A 121 50.54 -20.55 -13.31
CA GLU A 121 50.17 -19.82 -14.51
C GLU A 121 49.37 -18.56 -14.08
N LEU A 122 49.95 -17.38 -14.33
CA LEU A 122 49.35 -16.07 -14.03
C LEU A 122 48.46 -15.57 -15.18
#